data_AF-X1B0Q3-F1
#
_entry.id   AF-X1B0Q3-F1
#
_cell.length_a   1.000
_cell.length_b   1.000
_cell.length_c   1.000
_cell.angle_alpha   90.00
_cell.angle_beta   90.00
_cell.angle_gamma   90.00
#
_symmetry.space_group_name_H-M   'P 1'
#
loop_
_entity.id
_entity.type
_entity.pdbx_description
1 polymer ?
#
loop_
_entity_poly.entity_id
_entity_poly.type
_entity_poly.pdbx_seq_one_letter_code
_entity_poly.pdbx_strand_id
1 'polypeptide(L)'
;MRSKLTKKIAFYSQKTILAIQRMNSWEKWVMILFLILLLIAIVFKIRGCYLAQMPIKPNVGGVYREGVIGSPDLINPLLAENQAEKTLVKLTFQSVYQYNTQGKLIAQIAKNLKANKSKNQYQLKLKTGLKWSDNKPVTAQDLVA
;
A
#
# COMPACT_ATOMS: atom_id res chain seq x y z
N MET A 1 5.08 1.03 -50.98
CA MET A 1 6.05 -0.09 -50.82
C MET A 1 5.62 -0.94 -49.61
N ARG A 2 4.93 -2.09 -49.80
CA ARG A 2 4.40 -2.91 -48.69
C ARG A 2 5.55 -3.49 -47.85
N SER A 3 5.60 -3.14 -46.56
CA SER A 3 6.62 -3.55 -45.58
C SER A 3 6.80 -5.08 -45.55
N LYS A 4 8.05 -5.54 -45.36
CA LYS A 4 8.39 -6.98 -45.21
C LYS A 4 7.52 -7.69 -44.16
N LEU A 5 7.04 -6.96 -43.15
CA LEU A 5 6.15 -7.47 -42.11
C LEU A 5 4.77 -7.84 -42.67
N THR A 6 4.19 -6.98 -43.51
CA THR A 6 2.87 -7.20 -44.11
C THR A 6 2.84 -8.43 -45.02
N LYS A 7 3.93 -8.68 -45.77
CA LYS A 7 4.08 -9.88 -46.60
C LYS A 7 4.19 -11.16 -45.76
N LYS A 8 4.90 -11.12 -44.63
CA LYS A 8 4.99 -12.27 -43.70
C LYS A 8 3.63 -12.60 -43.09
N ILE A 9 2.90 -11.60 -42.60
CA ILE A 9 1.56 -11.79 -42.01
C ILE A 9 0.62 -12.41 -43.05
N ALA A 10 0.60 -11.88 -44.28
CA ALA A 10 -0.21 -12.42 -45.37
C ALA A 10 0.15 -13.89 -45.67
N PHE A 11 1.44 -14.23 -45.74
CA PHE A 11 1.90 -15.61 -45.99
C PHE A 11 1.48 -16.60 -44.90
N TYR A 12 1.62 -16.24 -43.62
CA TYR A 12 1.19 -17.08 -42.50
C TYR A 12 -0.34 -17.20 -42.42
N SER A 13 -1.07 -16.13 -42.72
CA SER A 13 -2.54 -16.17 -42.76
C SER A 13 -3.06 -17.10 -43.86
N GLN A 14 -2.43 -17.12 -45.03
CA GLN A 14 -2.80 -18.04 -46.12
C GLN A 14 -2.50 -19.49 -45.76
N LYS A 15 -1.33 -19.77 -45.16
CA LYS A 15 -1.00 -21.13 -44.71
C LYS A 15 -1.95 -21.66 -43.64
N THR A 16 -2.40 -20.81 -42.72
CA THR A 16 -3.33 -21.20 -41.66
C THR A 16 -4.75 -21.44 -42.18
N ILE A 17 -5.23 -20.61 -43.12
CA ILE A 17 -6.53 -20.82 -43.79
C ILE A 17 -6.53 -22.14 -44.57
N LEU A 18 -5.47 -22.43 -45.33
CA LEU A 18 -5.34 -23.68 -46.08
C LEU A 18 -5.28 -24.91 -45.14
N ALA A 19 -4.61 -24.79 -43.99
CA ALA A 19 -4.60 -25.85 -42.98
C ALA A 19 -6.00 -26.10 -42.40
N ILE A 20 -6.75 -25.05 -42.06
CA ILE A 20 -8.13 -25.15 -41.52
C ILE A 20 -9.08 -25.74 -42.57
N GLN A 21 -8.92 -25.40 -43.85
CA GLN A 21 -9.76 -25.93 -44.93
C GLN A 21 -9.57 -27.45 -45.14
N ARG A 22 -8.36 -27.96 -44.88
CA ARG A 22 -8.02 -29.39 -45.01
C ARG A 22 -8.45 -30.24 -43.80
N MET A 23 -8.81 -29.62 -42.68
CA MET A 23 -9.24 -30.31 -41.46
C MET A 23 -10.65 -30.90 -41.59
N ASN A 24 -10.85 -32.06 -40.98
CA ASN A 24 -12.16 -32.70 -40.89
C ASN A 24 -13.09 -31.89 -39.96
N SER A 25 -14.41 -32.04 -40.12
CA SER A 25 -15.41 -31.28 -39.36
C SER A 25 -15.25 -31.46 -37.84
N TRP A 26 -14.84 -32.65 -37.39
CA TRP A 26 -14.55 -32.94 -35.98
C TRP A 26 -13.34 -32.16 -35.42
N GLU A 27 -12.25 -32.06 -36.18
CA GLU A 27 -11.04 -31.36 -35.75
C GLU A 27 -11.29 -29.86 -35.59
N LYS A 28 -12.16 -29.29 -36.44
CA LYS A 28 -12.61 -27.88 -36.31
C LYS A 28 -13.37 -27.65 -35.01
N TRP A 29 -14.25 -28.57 -34.61
CA TRP A 29 -14.97 -28.50 -33.34
C TRP A 29 -14.03 -28.58 -32.13
N VAL A 30 -13.04 -29.48 -32.17
CA VAL A 30 -12.01 -29.58 -31.12
C VAL A 30 -11.19 -28.29 -31.03
N MET A 31 -10.78 -27.72 -32.15
CA MET A 31 -10.04 -26.45 -32.19
C MET A 31 -10.87 -25.29 -31.61
N ILE A 32 -12.16 -25.21 -31.95
CA ILE A 32 -13.09 -24.20 -31.41
C ILE A 32 -13.22 -24.35 -29.90
N LEU A 33 -13.37 -25.58 -29.41
CA LEU A 33 -13.43 -25.87 -27.97
C LEU A 33 -12.17 -25.39 -27.24
N PHE A 34 -10.97 -25.69 -27.77
CA PHE A 34 -9.71 -25.21 -27.19
C PHE A 34 -9.60 -23.69 -27.21
N LEU A 35 -10.06 -23.02 -28.27
CA LEU A 35 -10.10 -21.56 -28.36
C LEU A 35 -11.03 -20.95 -27.29
N ILE A 36 -12.19 -21.55 -27.07
CA ILE A 36 -13.13 -21.14 -26.02
C ILE A 36 -12.51 -21.34 -24.64
N LEU A 37 -11.89 -22.49 -24.37
CA LEU A 37 -11.21 -22.77 -23.11
C LEU A 37 -10.06 -21.79 -22.85
N LEU A 38 -9.27 -21.47 -23.87
CA LEU A 38 -8.20 -20.48 -23.80
C LEU A 38 -8.76 -19.08 -23.47
N LEU A 39 -9.84 -18.67 -24.12
CA LEU A 39 -10.52 -17.41 -23.83
C LEU A 39 -11.01 -17.35 -22.39
N ILE A 40 -11.65 -18.42 -21.90
CA ILE A 40 -12.11 -18.53 -20.51
C ILE A 40 -10.92 -18.40 -19.55
N ALA A 41 -9.83 -19.13 -19.79
CA ALA A 41 -8.63 -19.08 -18.95
C ALA A 41 -8.02 -17.66 -18.90
N ILE A 42 -7.97 -16.95 -20.02
CA ILE A 42 -7.50 -15.56 -20.10
C ILE A 42 -8.40 -14.65 -19.26
N VAL A 43 -9.73 -14.76 -19.39
CA VAL A 43 -10.68 -13.95 -18.61
C VAL A 43 -10.51 -14.20 -17.11
N PHE A 44 -10.39 -15.47 -16.69
CA PHE A 44 -10.14 -15.81 -15.29
C PHE A 44 -8.82 -15.21 -14.77
N LYS A 45 -7.75 -15.27 -15.56
CA LYS A 45 -6.45 -14.68 -15.18
C LYS A 45 -6.51 -13.16 -15.05
N ILE A 46 -7.17 -12.46 -15.99
CA ILE A 46 -7.34 -11.01 -15.92
C ILE A 46 -8.16 -10.62 -14.69
N ARG A 47 -9.27 -11.33 -14.42
CA ARG A 47 -10.10 -11.09 -13.22
C ARG A 47 -9.32 -11.29 -11.92
N GLY A 48 -8.58 -12.40 -11.80
CA GLY A 48 -7.77 -12.68 -10.61
C GLY A 48 -6.71 -11.61 -10.36
N CYS A 49 -6.04 -11.14 -11.41
CA CYS A 49 -5.05 -10.07 -11.32
C CYS A 49 -5.70 -8.74 -10.89
N TYR A 50 -6.87 -8.41 -11.44
CA TYR A 50 -7.60 -7.20 -11.11
C TYR A 50 -8.09 -7.18 -9.66
N LEU A 51 -8.60 -8.31 -9.15
CA LEU A 51 -9.06 -8.43 -7.76
C LEU A 51 -7.89 -8.42 -6.76
N ALA A 52 -6.76 -9.05 -7.09
CA ALA A 52 -5.58 -9.08 -6.23
C ALA A 52 -4.93 -7.71 -6.03
N GLN A 53 -5.14 -6.79 -6.98
CA GLN A 53 -4.59 -5.42 -6.93
C GLN A 53 -5.57 -4.40 -6.38
N MET A 54 -6.80 -4.79 -6.02
CA MET A 54 -7.73 -3.86 -5.40
C MET A 54 -7.22 -3.50 -4.00
N PRO A 55 -6.88 -2.22 -3.73
CA PRO A 55 -6.61 -1.80 -2.38
C PRO A 55 -7.88 -2.01 -1.56
N ILE A 56 -7.73 -2.64 -0.39
CA ILE A 56 -8.82 -2.74 0.60
C ILE A 56 -9.27 -1.31 0.86
N LYS A 57 -10.48 -0.95 0.42
CA LYS A 57 -11.04 0.36 0.73
C LYS A 57 -11.30 0.38 2.24
N PRO A 58 -10.67 1.30 3.01
CA PRO A 58 -10.98 1.41 4.42
C PRO A 58 -12.45 1.82 4.55
N ASN A 59 -13.21 1.03 5.30
CA ASN A 59 -14.56 1.43 5.68
C ASN A 59 -14.45 2.50 6.78
N VAL A 60 -15.30 3.52 6.73
CA VAL A 60 -15.27 4.61 7.71
C VAL A 60 -16.16 4.24 8.88
N GLY A 61 -15.60 4.33 10.09
CA GLY A 61 -16.31 4.02 11.34
C GLY A 61 -16.02 2.62 11.88
N GLY A 62 -16.79 2.24 12.90
CA GLY A 62 -16.58 1.02 13.69
C GLY A 62 -15.99 1.31 15.07
N VAL A 63 -15.97 0.28 15.92
CA VAL A 63 -15.42 0.35 17.28
C VAL A 63 -14.32 -0.70 17.39
N TYR A 64 -13.10 -0.26 17.67
CA TYR A 64 -12.00 -1.14 18.04
C TYR A 64 -12.05 -1.37 19.56
N ARG A 65 -12.02 -2.64 19.99
CA ARG A 65 -11.98 -3.03 21.40
C ARG A 65 -10.77 -3.92 21.63
N GLU A 66 -9.92 -3.51 22.56
CA GLU A 66 -8.74 -4.27 22.98
C GLU A 66 -8.82 -4.53 24.48
N GLY A 67 -8.60 -5.80 24.87
CA GLY A 67 -8.48 -6.17 26.26
C GLY A 67 -7.06 -5.88 26.75
N VAL A 68 -6.93 -5.11 27.82
CA VAL A 68 -5.66 -4.85 28.49
C VAL A 68 -5.75 -5.33 29.95
N ILE A 69 -4.61 -5.79 30.47
CA ILE A 69 -4.48 -6.23 31.86
C ILE A 69 -4.08 -5.01 32.69
N GLY A 70 -4.85 -4.74 33.75
CA GLY A 70 -4.67 -3.57 34.62
C GLY A 70 -5.47 -2.35 34.18
N SER A 71 -5.67 -1.40 35.09
CA SER A 71 -6.27 -0.09 34.82
C SER A 71 -5.18 0.97 34.56
N PRO A 72 -5.45 1.94 33.69
CA PRO A 72 -4.55 3.08 33.53
C PRO A 72 -4.82 4.13 34.60
N ASP A 73 -3.78 4.51 35.36
CA ASP A 73 -3.88 5.57 36.38
C ASP A 73 -3.30 6.89 35.85
N LEU A 74 -2.27 6.83 35.01
CA LEU A 74 -1.64 7.99 34.37
C LEU A 74 -1.63 7.92 32.84
N ILE A 75 -2.11 8.98 32.21
CA ILE A 75 -1.99 9.20 30.76
C ILE A 75 -0.91 10.28 30.53
N ASN A 76 0.33 9.96 30.90
CA ASN A 76 1.47 10.88 30.80
C ASN A 76 2.64 10.19 30.06
N PRO A 77 3.12 10.74 28.93
CA PRO A 77 4.18 10.13 28.13
C PRO A 77 5.53 10.00 28.86
N LEU A 78 5.75 10.78 29.92
CA LEU A 78 6.99 10.75 30.71
C LEU A 78 6.93 9.72 31.86
N LEU A 79 5.73 9.39 32.33
CA LEU A 79 5.53 8.62 33.57
C LEU A 79 4.78 7.29 33.37
N ALA A 80 4.26 7.00 32.18
CA ALA A 80 3.50 5.77 31.93
C ALA A 80 4.38 4.51 32.11
N GLU A 81 3.99 3.64 33.03
CA GLU A 81 4.76 2.45 33.39
C GLU A 81 4.08 1.17 32.93
N ASN A 82 2.78 1.05 33.18
CA ASN A 82 2.05 -0.18 32.89
C ASN A 82 1.62 -0.24 31.40
N GLN A 83 1.21 -1.42 30.95
CA GLN A 83 0.88 -1.63 29.54
C GLN A 83 -0.36 -0.83 29.10
N ALA A 84 -1.37 -0.70 29.95
CA ALA A 84 -2.59 0.06 29.64
C ALA A 84 -2.27 1.55 29.44
N GLU A 85 -1.45 2.13 30.32
CA GLU A 85 -0.98 3.51 30.24
C GLU A 85 -0.15 3.75 28.98
N LYS A 86 0.81 2.87 28.70
CA LYS A 86 1.65 2.96 27.49
C LYS A 86 0.82 2.88 26.21
N THR A 87 -0.22 2.05 26.19
CA THR A 87 -1.15 1.97 25.07
C THR A 87 -1.93 3.27 24.92
N LEU A 88 -2.50 3.81 26.00
CA LEU A 88 -3.23 5.09 25.94
C LEU A 88 -2.34 6.24 25.51
N VAL A 89 -1.13 6.35 26.07
CA VAL A 89 -0.16 7.38 25.70
C VAL A 89 0.14 7.34 24.20
N LYS A 90 0.32 6.15 23.61
CA LYS A 90 0.56 6.02 22.17
C LYS A 90 -0.64 6.40 21.30
N LEU A 91 -1.86 6.31 21.83
CA LEU A 91 -3.08 6.67 21.13
C LEU A 91 -3.42 8.16 21.27
N THR A 92 -3.03 8.80 22.37
CA THR A 92 -3.36 10.20 22.66
C THR A 92 -2.25 11.18 22.30
N PHE A 93 -0.98 10.76 22.37
CA PHE A 93 0.17 11.60 22.07
C PHE A 93 0.91 11.14 20.81
N GLN A 94 1.52 12.11 20.13
CA GLN A 94 2.34 11.84 18.95
C GLN A 94 3.78 12.26 19.22
N SER A 95 4.72 11.34 18.99
CA SER A 95 6.15 11.62 19.13
C SER A 95 6.69 12.45 17.97
N VAL A 96 7.87 13.05 18.14
CA VAL A 96 8.61 13.72 17.03
C VAL A 96 9.06 12.69 15.99
N TYR A 97 9.61 11.59 16.46
CA TYR A 97 10.00 10.40 15.71
C TYR A 97 9.46 9.15 16.40
N GLN A 98 9.25 8.08 15.63
CA GLN A 98 8.78 6.79 16.15
C GLN A 98 9.44 5.65 15.38
N TYR A 99 9.61 4.48 15.99
CA TYR A 99 10.00 3.28 15.27
C TYR A 99 8.78 2.60 14.65
N ASN A 100 8.88 2.21 13.38
CA ASN A 100 7.87 1.39 12.74
C ASN A 100 8.02 -0.09 13.13
N THR A 101 7.13 -0.95 12.63
CA THR A 101 7.14 -2.40 12.89
C THR A 101 8.40 -3.12 12.41
N GLN A 102 9.21 -2.49 11.56
CA GLN A 102 10.47 -3.01 11.05
C GLN A 102 11.69 -2.46 11.82
N GLY A 103 11.46 -1.73 12.93
CA GLY A 103 12.53 -1.10 13.71
C GLY A 103 13.19 0.10 13.02
N LYS A 104 12.57 0.65 11.97
CA LYS A 104 13.06 1.86 11.29
C LYS A 104 12.52 3.11 11.95
N LEU A 105 13.41 4.07 12.24
CA LEU A 105 13.02 5.38 12.75
C LEU A 105 12.32 6.19 11.65
N ILE A 106 11.09 6.60 11.89
CA ILE A 106 10.23 7.38 10.99
C ILE A 106 9.81 8.71 11.62
N ALA A 107 9.72 9.75 10.79
CA ALA A 107 9.31 11.08 11.21
C ALA A 107 7.78 11.16 11.35
N GLN A 108 7.31 11.55 12.54
CA GLN A 108 5.89 11.67 12.86
C GLN A 108 5.42 13.12 12.72
N ILE A 109 5.78 14.00 13.66
CA ILE A 109 5.51 15.46 13.54
C ILE A 109 6.72 16.25 13.00
N ALA A 110 7.88 15.62 12.88
CA ALA A 110 9.06 16.22 12.28
C ALA A 110 8.93 16.35 10.75
N LYS A 111 9.35 17.48 10.21
CA LYS A 111 9.57 17.70 8.78
C LYS A 111 11.00 17.34 8.39
N ASN A 112 11.99 17.76 9.18
CA ASN A 112 13.38 17.32 9.03
C ASN A 112 14.17 17.52 10.32
N LEU A 113 15.31 16.84 10.40
CA LEU A 113 16.32 17.00 11.44
C LEU A 113 17.68 17.12 10.76
N LYS A 114 18.39 18.22 11.02
CA LYS A 114 19.73 18.46 10.50
C LYS A 114 20.73 18.53 11.64
N ALA A 115 21.76 17.69 11.59
CA ALA A 115 22.90 17.80 12.49
C ALA A 115 23.93 18.79 11.91
N ASN A 116 24.63 19.52 12.76
CA ASN A 116 25.81 20.27 12.36
C ASN A 116 27.01 19.33 12.09
N LYS A 117 28.12 19.85 11.54
CA LYS A 117 29.31 19.04 11.20
C LYS A 117 29.85 18.24 12.40
N SER A 118 29.84 18.86 13.58
CA SER A 118 30.34 18.26 14.83
C SER A 118 29.32 17.36 15.54
N LYS A 119 28.11 17.18 15.00
CA LYS A 119 27.00 16.40 15.56
C LYS A 119 26.60 16.73 17.01
N ASN A 120 26.90 17.93 17.48
CA ASN A 120 26.56 18.40 18.82
C ASN A 120 25.37 19.39 18.82
N GLN A 121 24.91 19.84 17.65
CA GLN A 121 23.70 20.64 17.51
C GLN A 121 22.79 20.03 16.46
N TYR A 122 21.50 19.97 16.78
CA TYR A 122 20.46 19.44 15.93
C TYR A 122 19.39 20.51 15.69
N GLN A 123 19.13 20.80 14.43
CA GLN A 123 18.04 21.67 14.01
C GLN A 123 16.85 20.81 13.58
N LEU A 124 15.85 20.75 14.44
CA LEU A 124 14.56 20.12 14.17
C LEU A 124 13.61 21.14 13.53
N LYS A 125 12.98 20.80 12.39
CA LYS A 125 11.84 21.55 11.86
C LYS A 125 10.58 20.69 11.98
N LEU A 126 9.51 21.26 12.51
CA LEU A 126 8.20 20.63 12.59
C LEU A 126 7.42 20.76 11.28
N LYS A 127 6.42 19.89 11.09
CA LYS A 127 5.43 20.02 10.01
C LYS A 127 4.55 21.25 10.25
N THR A 128 4.02 21.82 9.17
CA THR A 128 3.10 22.97 9.23
C THR A 128 1.67 22.51 9.48
N GLY A 129 0.86 23.34 10.16
CA GLY A 129 -0.56 23.07 10.38
C GLY A 129 -0.85 21.99 11.43
N LEU A 130 0.14 21.60 12.23
CA LEU A 130 -0.05 20.72 13.38
C LEU A 130 -0.91 21.42 14.43
N LYS A 131 -1.89 20.69 14.97
CA LYS A 131 -2.80 21.17 16.00
C LYS A 131 -2.97 20.12 17.08
N TRP A 132 -3.10 20.57 18.32
CA TRP A 132 -3.60 19.78 19.43
C TRP A 132 -5.09 19.46 19.25
N SER A 133 -5.61 18.53 20.04
CA SER A 133 -7.03 18.16 20.06
C SER A 133 -7.95 19.31 20.44
N ASP A 134 -7.43 20.32 21.14
CA ASP A 134 -8.14 21.57 21.49
C ASP A 134 -8.04 22.66 20.40
N ASN A 135 -7.53 22.31 19.22
CA ASN A 135 -7.26 23.20 18.07
C ASN A 135 -6.12 24.21 18.23
N LYS A 136 -5.39 24.23 19.35
CA LYS A 136 -4.20 25.10 19.47
C LYS A 136 -3.08 24.62 18.56
N PRO A 137 -2.30 25.53 17.95
CA PRO A 137 -1.18 25.15 17.11
C PRO A 137 -0.09 24.46 17.95
N VAL A 138 0.49 23.40 17.42
CA VAL A 138 1.68 22.77 18.02
C VAL A 138 2.90 23.58 17.61
N THR A 139 3.71 24.00 18.58
CA THR A 139 4.88 24.85 18.38
C THR A 139 6.15 24.23 18.96
N ALA A 140 7.31 24.85 18.69
CA ALA A 140 8.58 24.39 19.26
C ALA A 140 8.64 24.56 20.79
N GLN A 141 7.87 25.51 21.34
CA GLN A 141 7.77 25.72 22.79
C GLN A 141 7.22 24.49 23.51
N ASP A 142 6.25 23.79 22.90
CA ASP A 142 5.63 22.58 23.49
C ASP A 142 6.62 21.41 23.65
N LEU A 143 7.78 21.46 22.99
CA LEU A 143 8.82 20.43 23.07
C LEU A 143 9.93 20.74 24.08
N VAL A 144 10.09 22.02 24.45
CA VAL A 144 11.15 22.49 25.35
C VAL A 144 10.63 22.68 26.78
N ALA A 145 9.30 22.68 26.95
CA ALA A 145 8.59 22.93 28.21
C ALA A 145 8.82 21.85 29.28
#